data_AF-A0A1B5Z9L0-F1
#
_entry.id   AF-A0A1B5Z9L0-F1
#
_cell.length_a   1.000
_cell.length_b   1.000
_cell.length_c   1.000
_cell.angle_alpha   90.00
_cell.angle_beta   90.00
_cell.angle_gamma   90.00
#
_symmetry.space_group_name_H-M   'P 1'
#
loop_
_entity.id
_entity.type
_entity.pdbx_description
1 polymer ?
#
loop_
_entity_poly.entity_id
_entity_poly.type
_entity_poly.pdbx_seq_one_letter_code
_entity_poly.pdbx_strand_id
1 'polypeptide(L)'
;MDMQSYVGKLDSLIADFDALMPFTDSADKHAEQRGKFFMVLALAGLPPELDSVRNQILSSATVPSYDTVCEQLLRLSAPTPAATPAAASPTV
;
A
#
# COMPACT_ATOMS: atom_id res chain seq x y z
N MET A 1 9.83 -29.50 5.85
CA MET A 1 8.47 -29.04 5.50
C MET A 1 7.94 -30.03 4.48
N ASP A 2 6.96 -30.84 4.84
CA ASP A 2 6.45 -31.91 3.98
C ASP A 2 5.64 -31.36 2.80
N MET A 3 5.73 -32.01 1.64
CA MET A 3 5.09 -31.54 0.40
C MET A 3 3.57 -31.44 0.55
N GLN A 4 2.95 -32.35 1.29
CA GLN A 4 1.51 -32.27 1.63
C GLN A 4 1.18 -31.04 2.48
N SER A 5 2.06 -30.67 3.40
CA SER A 5 1.86 -29.48 4.24
C SER A 5 1.98 -28.19 3.42
N TYR A 6 2.87 -28.17 2.41
CA TYR A 6 2.96 -27.06 1.45
C TYR A 6 1.70 -26.94 0.58
N VAL A 7 1.18 -28.06 0.06
CA VAL A 7 -0.07 -28.06 -0.72
C VAL A 7 -1.26 -27.59 0.12
N GLY A 8 -1.40 -28.06 1.37
CA GLY A 8 -2.46 -27.58 2.25
C GLY A 8 -2.38 -26.08 2.57
N LYS A 9 -1.17 -25.51 2.64
CA LYS A 9 -0.99 -24.05 2.75
C LYS A 9 -1.40 -23.32 1.48
N LEU A 10 -1.16 -23.92 0.32
CA LEU A 10 -1.55 -23.35 -0.97
C LEU A 10 -3.08 -23.33 -1.11
N ASP A 11 -3.77 -24.41 -0.73
CA ASP A 11 -5.24 -24.46 -0.70
C ASP A 11 -5.83 -23.41 0.26
N SER A 12 -5.25 -23.26 1.46
CA SER A 12 -5.66 -22.21 2.40
C SER A 12 -5.44 -20.81 1.81
N LEU A 13 -4.32 -20.59 1.12
CA LEU A 13 -4.01 -19.30 0.51
C LEU A 13 -4.96 -18.95 -0.65
N ILE A 14 -5.34 -19.95 -1.45
CA ILE A 14 -6.34 -19.79 -2.52
C ILE A 14 -7.71 -19.46 -1.92
N ALA A 15 -8.11 -20.17 -0.85
CA ALA A 15 -9.37 -19.90 -0.15
C ALA A 15 -9.40 -18.49 0.47
N ASP A 16 -8.30 -18.05 1.10
CA ASP A 16 -8.17 -16.70 1.64
C ASP A 16 -8.22 -15.65 0.53
N PHE A 17 -7.60 -15.92 -0.62
CA PHE A 17 -7.65 -15.04 -1.79
C PHE A 17 -9.07 -14.90 -2.35
N ASP A 18 -9.80 -16.00 -2.53
CA ASP A 18 -11.18 -16.00 -3.01
C ASP A 18 -12.13 -15.30 -2.02
N ALA A 19 -11.88 -15.42 -0.72
CA ALA A 19 -12.62 -14.69 0.31
C ALA A 19 -12.33 -13.17 0.26
N LEU A 20 -11.08 -12.78 0.00
CA LEU A 20 -10.68 -11.37 -0.10
C LEU A 20 -11.10 -10.74 -1.43
N MET A 21 -11.21 -11.53 -2.49
CA MET A 21 -11.62 -11.11 -3.83
C MET A 21 -12.74 -12.04 -4.35
N PRO A 22 -13.99 -11.88 -3.87
CA PRO A 22 -15.09 -12.67 -4.38
C PRO A 22 -15.27 -12.38 -5.87
N PHE A 23 -15.32 -13.44 -6.68
CA PHE A 23 -15.55 -13.33 -8.11
C PHE A 23 -16.84 -12.55 -8.35
N THR A 24 -16.70 -11.33 -8.85
CA THR A 24 -17.82 -10.44 -9.14
C THR A 24 -18.14 -10.58 -10.62
N ASP A 25 -19.39 -10.94 -10.92
CA ASP A 25 -19.89 -11.19 -12.29
C ASP A 25 -19.70 -9.97 -13.23
N SER A 26 -19.57 -8.77 -12.65
CA SER A 26 -19.23 -7.54 -13.37
C SER A 26 -17.72 -7.33 -13.45
N ALA A 27 -17.19 -7.29 -14.68
CA ALA A 27 -15.79 -6.99 -14.97
C ALA A 27 -15.29 -5.67 -14.31
N ASP A 28 -16.16 -4.66 -14.22
CA ASP A 28 -15.82 -3.37 -13.59
C ASP A 28 -15.58 -3.49 -12.07
N LYS A 29 -16.46 -4.21 -11.35
CA LYS A 29 -16.26 -4.43 -9.90
C LYS A 29 -15.08 -5.36 -9.64
N HIS A 30 -14.86 -6.34 -10.51
CA HIS A 30 -13.70 -7.22 -10.42
C HIS A 30 -12.40 -6.43 -10.64
N ALA A 31 -12.39 -5.48 -11.59
CA ALA A 31 -11.24 -4.59 -11.81
C ALA A 31 -10.97 -3.69 -10.59
N GLU A 32 -12.02 -3.14 -9.96
CA GLU A 32 -11.88 -2.32 -8.75
C GLU A 32 -11.35 -3.12 -7.55
N GLN A 33 -11.90 -4.33 -7.32
CA GLN A 33 -11.45 -5.23 -6.26
C GLN A 33 -10.01 -5.71 -6.49
N ARG A 34 -9.67 -6.05 -7.74
CA ARG A 34 -8.30 -6.41 -8.12
C ARG A 34 -7.32 -5.26 -7.88
N GLY A 35 -7.72 -4.02 -8.18
CA GLY A 35 -6.94 -2.82 -7.88
C GLY A 35 -6.68 -2.65 -6.38
N LYS A 36 -7.70 -2.86 -5.55
CA LYS A 36 -7.59 -2.81 -4.08
C LYS A 36 -6.69 -3.92 -3.54
N PHE A 37 -6.82 -5.14 -4.03
CA PHE A 37 -5.96 -6.26 -3.61
C PHE A 37 -4.49 -6.03 -4.00
N PHE A 38 -4.26 -5.55 -5.22
CA PHE A 38 -2.93 -5.17 -5.67
C PHE A 38 -2.34 -4.05 -4.80
N MET A 39 -3.17 -3.11 -4.32
CA MET A 39 -2.74 -2.09 -3.36
C MET A 39 -2.21 -2.71 -2.06
N VAL A 40 -2.96 -3.65 -1.49
CA VAL A 40 -2.59 -4.32 -0.24
C VAL A 40 -1.30 -5.12 -0.43
N LEU A 41 -1.14 -5.81 -1.56
CA LEU A 41 0.11 -6.49 -1.92
C LEU A 41 1.28 -5.54 -2.12
N ALA A 42 1.08 -4.43 -2.83
CA ALA A 42 2.10 -3.41 -3.03
C ALA A 42 2.56 -2.86 -1.67
N LEU A 43 1.61 -2.53 -0.80
CA LEU A 43 1.87 -2.12 0.58
C LEU A 43 2.59 -3.21 1.37
N ALA A 44 2.24 -4.49 1.23
CA ALA A 44 2.91 -5.62 1.87
C ALA A 44 4.34 -5.88 1.32
N GLY A 45 4.66 -5.42 0.10
CA GLY A 45 5.99 -5.48 -0.50
C GLY A 45 6.91 -4.31 -0.19
N LEU A 46 6.41 -3.24 0.44
CA LEU A 46 7.23 -2.08 0.81
C LEU A 46 8.37 -2.46 1.79
N PRO A 47 9.56 -1.87 1.65
CA PRO A 47 10.67 -2.05 2.57
C PRO A 47 10.36 -1.47 3.96
N PRO A 48 11.02 -1.96 5.03
CA PRO A 48 10.72 -1.59 6.42
C PRO A 48 10.92 -0.09 6.72
N GLU A 49 11.74 0.62 5.93
CA GLU A 49 11.89 2.07 6.01
C GLU A 49 10.58 2.84 5.73
N LEU A 50 9.64 2.19 5.03
CA LEU A 50 8.33 2.74 4.67
C LEU A 50 7.18 2.08 5.47
N ASP A 51 7.50 1.33 6.52
CA ASP A 51 6.49 0.64 7.35
C ASP A 51 5.60 1.63 8.12
N SER A 52 6.11 2.82 8.43
CA SER A 52 5.31 3.94 8.98
C SER A 52 4.18 4.35 8.04
N VAL A 53 4.46 4.40 6.72
CA VAL A 53 3.49 4.74 5.67
C VAL A 53 2.46 3.64 5.53
N ARG A 54 2.91 2.38 5.52
CA ARG A 54 2.04 1.21 5.53
C ARG A 54 1.08 1.28 6.72
N ASN A 55 1.59 1.49 7.94
CA ASN A 55 0.75 1.56 9.14
C ASN A 55 -0.21 2.75 9.11
N GLN A 56 0.22 3.91 8.59
CA GLN A 56 -0.65 5.06 8.43
C GLN A 56 -1.78 4.81 7.42
N ILE A 57 -1.48 4.09 6.34
CA ILE A 57 -2.46 3.70 5.32
C ILE A 57 -3.42 2.63 5.87
N LEU A 58 -2.92 1.63 6.60
CA LEU A 58 -3.74 0.59 7.23
C LEU A 58 -4.58 1.14 8.40
N SER A 59 -4.12 2.22 9.04
CA SER A 59 -4.88 2.94 10.07
C SER A 59 -5.99 3.81 9.48
N SER A 60 -5.98 4.08 8.17
CA SER A 60 -7.08 4.76 7.48
C SER A 60 -8.23 3.77 7.23
N ALA A 61 -9.46 4.21 7.49
CA ALA A 61 -10.66 3.40 7.27
C ALA A 61 -10.95 3.07 5.78
N THR A 62 -10.25 3.73 4.87
CA THR A 62 -10.42 3.58 3.42
C THR A 62 -9.10 3.18 2.78
N VAL A 63 -9.11 2.11 1.98
CA VAL A 63 -7.97 1.70 1.15
C VAL A 63 -7.68 2.82 0.13
N PRO A 64 -6.52 3.49 0.21
CA PRO A 64 -6.18 4.59 -0.70
C PRO A 64 -5.94 4.07 -2.13
N SER A 65 -6.13 4.95 -3.11
CA SER A 65 -5.84 4.62 -4.51
C SER A 65 -4.34 4.53 -4.76
N TYR A 66 -3.98 3.94 -5.90
CA TYR A 66 -2.59 3.80 -6.34
C TYR A 66 -1.86 5.14 -6.36
N ASP A 67 -2.46 6.16 -6.97
CA ASP A 67 -1.90 7.51 -7.01
C ASP A 67 -1.64 8.06 -5.61
N THR A 68 -2.55 7.87 -4.66
CA THR A 68 -2.35 8.38 -3.28
C THR A 68 -1.19 7.68 -2.58
N VAL A 69 -1.01 6.37 -2.78
CA VAL A 69 0.14 5.63 -2.23
C VAL A 69 1.45 6.08 -2.89
N CYS A 70 1.46 6.23 -4.21
CA CYS A 70 2.61 6.74 -4.95
C CYS A 70 2.99 8.17 -4.52
N GLU A 71 2.01 9.06 -4.36
CA GLU A 71 2.25 10.42 -3.87
C GLU A 71 2.83 10.44 -2.46
N GLN A 72 2.27 9.62 -1.54
CA GLN A 72 2.78 9.50 -0.17
C GLN A 72 4.22 8.99 -0.15
N LEU A 73 4.52 7.96 -0.95
CA LEU A 73 5.87 7.42 -1.11
C LEU A 73 6.85 8.47 -1.63
N LEU A 74 6.51 9.15 -2.73
CA LEU A 74 7.34 10.19 -3.32
C LEU A 74 7.57 11.36 -2.35
N ARG A 75 6.56 11.73 -1.56
CA ARG A 75 6.64 12.82 -0.58
C ARG A 75 7.55 12.47 0.60
N LEU A 76 7.67 11.20 0.97
CA LEU A 76 8.55 10.72 2.04
C LEU A 76 9.97 10.43 1.56
N SER A 77 10.14 10.03 0.31
CA SER A 77 11.45 9.96 -0.34
C SER A 77 12.00 11.35 -0.67
N ALA A 78 11.16 12.37 -0.76
CA ALA A 78 11.62 13.74 -0.84
C ALA A 78 12.26 14.15 0.51
N PRO A 79 13.49 14.69 0.51
CA PRO A 79 13.97 15.38 1.69
C PRO A 79 12.99 16.50 1.97
N THR A 80 12.44 16.56 3.19
CA THR A 80 11.80 17.77 3.72
C THR A 80 12.68 18.95 3.30
N PRO A 81 12.17 19.94 2.53
CA PRO A 81 12.87 21.20 2.39
C PRO A 81 12.85 21.78 3.80
N ALA A 82 13.94 21.52 4.54
CA ALA A 82 14.20 22.13 5.82
C ALA A 82 14.02 23.63 5.59
N ALA A 83 13.10 24.20 6.37
CA ALA A 83 12.72 25.60 6.34
C ALA A 83 13.92 26.48 5.99
N THR A 84 13.83 27.19 4.87
CA THR A 84 14.74 28.28 4.57
C THR A 84 14.65 29.27 5.73
N PRO A 85 15.69 29.47 6.56
CA PRO A 85 15.70 30.58 7.49
C PRO A 85 16.16 31.79 6.68
N ALA A 86 15.28 32.33 5.83
CA ALA A 86 15.53 33.61 5.17
C ALA A 86 15.16 34.75 6.14
N ALA A 87 15.82 34.75 7.31
CA ALA A 87 16.01 35.93 8.10
C ALA A 87 17.20 36.69 7.47
N ALA A 88 16.90 37.62 6.58
CA ALA A 88 17.85 38.67 6.21
C ALA A 88 17.05 39.94 5.96
N SER A 89 16.84 40.70 7.04
CA SER A 89 16.53 42.12 6.98
C SER A 89 17.55 42.84 6.09
N PRO A 90 17.15 43.76 5.21
CA PRO A 90 18.03 44.82 4.78
C PRO A 90 17.76 46.04 5.66
N THR A 91 18.71 46.33 6.54
CA THR A 91 18.96 47.68 7.02
C THR A 91 20.02 48.30 6.11
N VAL A 92 19.84 49.61 5.87
CA VAL A 92 20.64 50.57 5.09
C VAL A 92 20.13 50.81 3.68
#